data_AF-A0A9D2A682-F1
#
_entry.id   AF-A0A9D2A682-F1
#
_cell.length_a   1.000
_cell.length_b   1.000
_cell.length_c   1.000
_cell.angle_alpha   90.00
_cell.angle_beta   90.00
_cell.angle_gamma   90.00
#
_symmetry.space_group_name_H-M   'P 1'
#
loop_
_entity.id
_entity.type
_entity.pdbx_description
1 polymer ?
#
loop_
_entity_poly.entity_id
_entity_poly.type
_entity_poly.pdbx_seq_one_letter_code
_entity_poly.pdbx_strand_id
1 'polypeptide(L)'
;MAKKNNRKRSTGWAHTKKYPHKNHPAYFRKTGQDDVEYITFTHSEKVDFDKDNKRKPIEKHDVVKTRKLKVNIDKTEENKGEYSHVVPRVYEGKRSALGVGTSKYKLAEEDKPTVDDIFKNGKRYKVPRTGNKPKNKKPRK
;
A
#
# COMPACT_ATOMS: atom_id res chain seq x y z
N MET A 1 34.14 -2.92 -8.96
CA MET A 1 32.92 -2.16 -8.59
C MET A 1 32.18 -2.92 -7.49
N ALA A 2 32.22 -2.44 -6.25
CA ALA A 2 31.54 -3.12 -5.14
C ALA A 2 30.03 -3.13 -5.37
N LYS A 3 29.48 -4.32 -5.58
CA LYS A 3 28.04 -4.60 -5.70
C LYS A 3 27.40 -4.10 -4.41
N LYS A 4 26.74 -2.92 -4.44
CA LYS A 4 26.05 -2.35 -3.29
C LYS A 4 25.16 -3.45 -2.70
N ASN A 5 25.54 -3.94 -1.53
CA ASN A 5 24.75 -4.89 -0.75
C ASN A 5 23.43 -4.17 -0.46
N ASN A 6 22.44 -4.44 -1.29
CA ASN A 6 21.07 -4.03 -1.09
C ASN A 6 20.59 -4.86 0.10
N ARG A 7 20.96 -4.44 1.32
CA ARG A 7 20.37 -4.95 2.57
C ARG A 7 18.88 -4.99 2.27
N LYS A 8 18.32 -6.20 2.20
CA LYS A 8 16.89 -6.42 1.92
C LYS A 8 16.13 -5.70 3.04
N ARG A 9 15.80 -4.43 2.83
CA ARG A 9 15.14 -3.61 3.86
C ARG A 9 13.86 -4.34 4.24
N SER A 10 13.72 -4.65 5.54
CA SER A 10 12.54 -5.33 6.08
C SER A 10 11.29 -4.49 5.89
N THR A 11 11.43 -3.16 5.77
CA THR A 11 10.34 -2.24 5.48
C THR A 11 10.73 -1.23 4.42
N GLY A 12 9.77 -0.64 3.74
CA GLY A 12 10.04 0.44 2.80
C GLY A 12 8.79 1.12 2.28
N TRP A 13 9.01 2.13 1.45
CA TRP A 13 7.95 2.85 0.76
C TRP A 13 7.94 2.48 -0.72
N ALA A 14 6.75 2.40 -1.29
CA ALA A 14 6.54 2.21 -2.72
C ALA A 14 5.17 2.80 -3.09
N HIS A 15 4.89 2.91 -4.38
CA HIS A 15 3.53 3.14 -4.86
C HIS A 15 2.83 1.81 -5.14
N THR A 16 1.54 1.73 -4.89
CA THR A 16 0.72 0.60 -5.36
C THR A 16 0.64 0.60 -6.88
N LYS A 17 0.71 -0.57 -7.53
CA LYS A 17 0.54 -0.64 -8.99
C LYS A 17 -0.92 -0.59 -9.43
N LYS A 18 -1.81 -1.19 -8.63
CA LYS A 18 -3.22 -1.35 -9.01
C LYS A 18 -4.15 -1.47 -7.80
N TYR A 19 -3.80 -2.33 -6.84
CA TYR A 19 -4.62 -2.62 -5.66
C TYR A 19 -4.03 -1.97 -4.40
N PRO A 20 -4.85 -1.51 -3.44
CA PRO A 20 -6.30 -1.31 -3.59
C PRO A 20 -6.61 -0.23 -4.65
N HIS A 21 -5.84 0.84 -4.70
CA HIS A 21 -5.91 1.89 -5.74
C HIS A 21 -4.57 2.01 -6.46
N LYS A 22 -4.57 2.56 -7.68
CA LYS A 22 -3.35 2.71 -8.49
C LYS A 22 -2.55 3.95 -8.06
N ASN A 23 -1.23 3.82 -8.00
CA ASN A 23 -0.27 4.90 -7.71
C ASN A 23 -0.43 5.58 -6.34
N HIS A 24 -1.00 4.89 -5.35
CA HIS A 24 -1.08 5.42 -3.99
C HIS A 24 0.20 5.15 -3.21
N PRO A 25 0.62 6.06 -2.31
CA PRO A 25 1.71 5.81 -1.39
C PRO A 25 1.39 4.61 -0.50
N ALA A 26 2.33 3.69 -0.39
CA ALA A 26 2.24 2.51 0.44
C ALA A 26 3.50 2.31 1.26
N TYR A 27 3.29 2.02 2.55
CA TYR A 27 4.35 1.56 3.44
C TYR A 27 4.21 0.06 3.59
N PHE A 28 5.28 -0.67 3.28
CA PHE A 28 5.29 -2.12 3.26
C PHE A 28 6.29 -2.70 4.26
N ARG A 29 5.97 -3.89 4.76
CA ARG A 29 6.81 -4.75 5.59
C ARG A 29 6.95 -6.09 4.91
N LYS A 30 8.14 -6.65 4.95
CA LYS A 30 8.47 -7.94 4.39
C LYS A 30 8.10 -9.03 5.40
N THR A 31 7.26 -9.97 4.98
CA THR A 31 6.82 -11.10 5.81
C THR A 31 7.38 -12.44 5.33
N GLY A 32 7.71 -12.55 4.04
CA GLY A 32 8.34 -13.73 3.44
C GLY A 32 9.43 -13.34 2.46
N GLN A 33 9.91 -14.27 1.60
CA GLN A 33 10.95 -13.96 0.62
C GLN A 33 10.50 -12.90 -0.40
N ASP A 34 9.30 -13.09 -0.95
CA ASP A 34 8.62 -12.21 -1.91
C ASP A 34 7.29 -11.67 -1.38
N ASP A 35 6.85 -12.16 -0.23
CA ASP A 35 5.60 -11.77 0.41
C ASP A 35 5.80 -10.54 1.31
N VAL A 36 4.85 -9.62 1.21
CA VAL A 36 4.82 -8.35 1.91
C VAL A 36 3.42 -8.09 2.43
N GLU A 37 3.36 -7.42 3.57
CA GLU A 37 2.18 -6.72 4.03
C GLU A 37 2.38 -5.23 3.77
N TYR A 38 1.34 -4.52 3.34
CA TYR A 38 1.43 -3.07 3.19
C TYR A 38 0.14 -2.38 3.56
N ILE A 39 0.26 -1.11 3.93
CA ILE A 39 -0.85 -0.20 4.15
C ILE A 39 -0.72 0.96 3.18
N THR A 40 -1.84 1.62 2.90
CA THR A 40 -1.90 2.73 1.94
C THR A 40 -2.25 4.04 2.63
N PHE A 41 -1.76 5.12 2.06
CA PHE A 41 -2.03 6.48 2.52
C PHE A 41 -2.82 7.26 1.47
N THR A 42 -3.59 8.23 1.93
CA THR A 42 -4.46 9.08 1.11
C THR A 42 -4.60 10.45 1.76
N HIS A 43 -5.07 11.45 1.00
CA HIS A 43 -5.38 12.76 1.55
C HIS A 43 -6.85 12.87 2.01
N SER A 44 -7.67 11.84 1.74
CA SER A 44 -9.11 11.84 2.05
C SER A 44 -9.42 11.22 3.42
N GLU A 45 -10.40 11.79 4.13
CA GLU A 45 -10.93 11.24 5.40
C GLU A 45 -11.67 9.92 5.24
N LYS A 46 -12.19 9.66 4.04
CA LYS A 46 -12.89 8.43 3.68
C LYS A 46 -12.39 7.94 2.32
N VAL A 47 -12.23 6.63 2.20
CA VAL A 47 -11.85 5.97 0.95
C VAL A 47 -12.94 5.01 0.57
N ASP A 48 -13.50 5.20 -0.61
CA ASP A 48 -14.45 4.30 -1.23
C ASP A 48 -13.72 3.35 -2.18
N PHE A 49 -13.63 2.08 -1.81
CA PHE A 49 -12.97 1.05 -2.61
C PHE A 49 -13.82 0.53 -3.77
N ASP A 50 -15.11 0.85 -3.78
CA ASP A 50 -16.06 0.48 -4.83
C ASP A 50 -16.45 1.67 -5.72
N LYS A 51 -15.79 2.83 -5.57
CA LYS A 51 -16.12 4.06 -6.30
C LYS A 51 -16.21 3.86 -7.82
N ASP A 52 -15.34 3.04 -8.38
CA ASP A 52 -15.31 2.73 -9.82
C ASP A 52 -16.25 1.59 -10.23
N ASN A 53 -16.89 0.92 -9.27
CA ASN A 53 -17.80 -0.20 -9.49
C ASN A 53 -19.22 0.30 -9.80
N LYS A 54 -19.43 0.73 -11.05
CA LYS A 54 -20.73 1.23 -11.55
C LYS A 54 -21.92 0.26 -11.39
N ARG A 55 -21.67 -1.02 -11.12
CA ARG A 55 -22.70 -2.04 -10.94
C ARG A 55 -23.19 -2.14 -9.49
N LYS A 56 -22.48 -1.53 -8.54
CA LYS A 56 -22.80 -1.57 -7.12
C LYS A 56 -23.52 -0.26 -6.75
N PRO A 57 -24.67 -0.29 -6.06
CA PRO A 57 -25.27 0.93 -5.53
C PRO A 57 -24.40 1.51 -4.41
N ILE A 58 -24.37 2.84 -4.29
CA ILE A 58 -23.53 3.60 -3.35
C ILE A 58 -23.71 3.13 -1.90
N GLU A 59 -24.92 2.77 -1.52
CA GLU A 59 -25.25 2.26 -0.17
C GLU A 59 -24.52 0.95 0.18
N LYS A 60 -24.11 0.19 -0.83
CA LYS A 60 -23.35 -1.05 -0.68
C LYS A 60 -21.85 -0.85 -0.90
N HIS A 61 -21.38 0.37 -1.16
CA HIS A 61 -19.96 0.63 -1.36
C HIS A 61 -19.17 0.34 -0.09
N ASP A 62 -17.98 -0.22 -0.28
CA ASP A 62 -17.03 -0.44 0.80
C ASP A 62 -16.28 0.86 1.13
N VAL A 63 -16.96 1.74 1.88
CA VAL A 63 -16.43 3.03 2.32
C VAL A 63 -15.75 2.90 3.68
N VAL A 64 -14.48 3.28 3.76
CA VAL A 64 -13.66 3.17 4.95
C VAL A 64 -13.21 4.54 5.43
N LYS A 65 -13.46 4.81 6.70
CA LYS A 65 -12.91 5.99 7.38
C LYS A 65 -11.41 5.78 7.63
N THR A 66 -10.61 6.76 7.22
CA THR A 66 -9.16 6.73 7.39
C THR A 66 -8.77 7.28 8.76
N ARG A 67 -7.56 6.97 9.20
CA ARG A 67 -6.98 7.54 10.43
C ARG A 67 -6.05 8.67 10.06
N LYS A 68 -6.32 9.86 10.59
CA LYS A 68 -5.49 11.04 10.39
C LYS A 68 -4.14 10.85 11.06
N LEU A 69 -3.06 11.11 10.34
CA LEU A 69 -1.72 11.16 10.93
C LEU A 69 -1.46 12.55 11.53
N LYS A 70 -0.57 12.60 12.52
CA LYS A 70 -0.12 13.86 13.12
C LYS A 70 0.78 14.63 12.17
N VAL A 71 1.62 13.92 11.42
CA VAL A 71 2.60 14.51 10.51
C VAL A 71 2.38 14.00 9.08
N ASN A 72 2.55 14.89 8.10
CA ASN A 72 2.47 14.52 6.69
C ASN A 72 3.63 13.54 6.34
N ILE A 73 3.30 12.45 5.62
CA ILE A 73 4.31 11.49 5.15
C ILE A 73 5.09 12.02 3.95
N ASP A 74 4.51 12.97 3.20
CA ASP A 74 5.19 13.66 2.13
C ASP A 74 5.83 14.94 2.66
N LYS A 75 7.16 15.00 2.60
CA LYS A 75 7.95 16.14 3.07
C LYS A 75 8.43 17.02 1.92
N THR A 76 7.99 16.78 0.69
CA THR A 76 8.28 17.71 -0.40
C THR A 76 7.61 19.05 -0.09
N GLU A 77 8.34 20.15 -0.29
CA GLU A 77 7.89 21.49 0.11
C GLU A 77 6.57 21.92 -0.54
N GLU A 78 6.18 21.29 -1.65
CA GLU A 78 4.92 21.53 -2.35
C GLU A 78 3.67 21.13 -1.56
N ASN A 79 3.76 20.23 -0.57
CA ASN A 79 2.60 19.69 0.16
C ASN A 79 2.62 20.03 1.67
N LYS A 80 3.13 21.21 2.04
CA LYS A 80 3.09 21.74 3.41
C LYS A 80 1.63 21.97 3.85
N GLY A 81 0.95 20.94 4.35
CA GLY A 81 -0.31 21.10 5.09
C GLY A 81 -1.43 20.10 4.80
N GLU A 82 -1.30 19.25 3.78
CA GLU A 82 -2.38 18.29 3.50
C GLU A 82 -2.22 17.01 4.32
N TYR A 83 -3.25 16.73 5.11
CA TYR A 83 -3.30 15.63 6.05
C TYR A 83 -3.16 14.28 5.34
N SER A 84 -1.99 13.65 5.49
CA SER A 84 -1.83 12.24 5.16
C SER A 84 -2.67 11.41 6.13
N HIS A 85 -3.68 10.75 5.62
CA HIS A 85 -4.44 9.76 6.35
C HIS A 85 -3.96 8.37 5.97
N VAL A 86 -3.95 7.47 6.94
CA VAL A 86 -3.66 6.06 6.74
C VAL A 86 -4.96 5.27 6.68
N VAL A 87 -5.07 4.38 5.70
CA VAL A 87 -6.19 3.44 5.61
C VAL A 87 -5.98 2.36 6.67
N PRO A 88 -6.94 2.10 7.58
CA PRO A 88 -6.82 1.06 8.62
C PRO A 88 -7.05 -0.35 8.05
N ARG A 89 -6.34 -0.69 6.97
CA ARG A 89 -6.38 -1.99 6.29
C ARG A 89 -4.97 -2.45 5.99
N VAL A 90 -4.72 -3.73 6.23
CA VAL A 90 -3.46 -4.38 5.89
C VAL A 90 -3.69 -5.21 4.63
N TYR A 91 -2.84 -5.00 3.64
CA TYR A 91 -2.88 -5.70 2.37
C TYR A 91 -1.76 -6.71 2.30
N GLU A 92 -2.12 -7.99 2.24
CA GLU A 92 -1.18 -9.11 2.17
C GLU A 92 -0.99 -9.51 0.71
N GLY A 93 0.22 -9.46 0.20
CA GLY A 93 0.49 -9.79 -1.19
C GLY A 93 1.95 -9.98 -1.51
N LYS A 94 2.27 -10.01 -2.80
CA LYS A 94 3.66 -10.07 -3.26
C LYS A 94 4.24 -8.68 -3.43
N ARG A 95 5.56 -8.55 -3.27
CA ARG A 95 6.29 -7.29 -3.52
C ARG A 95 6.08 -6.76 -4.94
N SER A 96 5.76 -7.64 -5.89
CA SER A 96 5.45 -7.31 -7.28
C SER A 96 4.14 -6.52 -7.46
N ALA A 97 3.22 -6.55 -6.49
CA ALA A 97 2.01 -5.73 -6.46
C ALA A 97 2.32 -4.24 -6.20
N LEU A 98 3.49 -3.97 -5.63
CA LEU A 98 4.03 -2.64 -5.42
C LEU A 98 5.00 -2.26 -6.54
N GLY A 99 5.07 -0.97 -6.84
CA GLY A 99 5.98 -0.36 -7.79
C GLY A 99 7.42 -0.30 -7.29
N VAL A 100 8.22 0.54 -7.95
CA VAL A 100 9.60 0.80 -7.53
C VAL A 100 9.61 1.39 -6.12
N GLY A 101 10.58 1.00 -5.30
CA GLY A 101 10.74 1.57 -3.98
C GLY A 101 11.05 3.06 -4.07
N THR A 102 10.47 3.86 -3.20
CA THR A 102 10.67 5.31 -3.13
C THR A 102 11.23 5.70 -1.77
N SER A 103 11.99 6.80 -1.73
CA SER A 103 12.44 7.44 -0.49
C SER A 103 11.82 8.82 -0.30
N LYS A 104 10.83 9.19 -1.13
CA LYS A 104 10.11 10.47 -1.05
C LYS A 104 9.32 10.62 0.24
N TYR A 105 8.82 9.50 0.78
CA TYR A 105 7.98 9.48 1.97
C TYR A 105 8.76 9.13 3.22
N LYS A 106 8.39 9.75 4.35
CA LYS A 106 8.95 9.45 5.67
C LYS A 106 7.86 9.43 6.73
N LEU A 107 7.73 8.32 7.43
CA LEU A 107 6.86 8.24 8.61
C LEU A 107 7.52 9.00 9.77
N ALA A 108 6.77 9.90 10.40
CA ALA A 108 7.21 10.53 11.65
C ALA A 108 7.21 9.50 12.79
N GLU A 109 8.06 9.71 13.79
CA GLU A 109 8.17 8.79 14.91
C GLU A 109 6.89 8.73 15.74
N GLU A 110 6.18 9.86 15.84
CA GLU A 110 4.89 9.98 16.52
C GLU A 110 3.78 9.19 15.86
N ASP A 111 3.88 8.93 14.55
CA ASP A 111 2.89 8.21 13.76
C ASP A 111 3.23 6.72 13.59
N LYS A 112 4.45 6.31 13.97
CA LYS A 112 4.85 4.88 13.98
C LYS A 112 3.87 4.03 14.79
N PRO A 113 3.46 4.39 16.02
CA PRO A 113 2.52 3.59 16.80
C PRO A 113 1.18 3.38 16.10
N THR A 114 0.66 4.41 15.42
CA THR A 114 -0.60 4.32 14.66
C THR A 114 -0.48 3.31 13.52
N VAL A 115 0.64 3.36 12.79
CA VAL A 115 0.91 2.44 11.69
C VAL A 115 1.14 1.02 12.20
N ASP A 116 1.91 0.86 13.28
CA ASP A 116 2.15 -0.43 13.93
C ASP A 116 0.86 -1.07 14.45
N ASP A 117 -0.02 -0.28 15.07
CA ASP A 117 -1.34 -0.73 15.52
C ASP A 117 -2.17 -1.26 14.35
N ILE A 118 -2.14 -0.59 13.18
CA ILE A 118 -2.83 -1.07 11.98
C ILE A 118 -2.24 -2.39 11.49
N PHE A 119 -0.91 -2.55 11.47
CA PHE A 119 -0.32 -3.83 11.09
C PHE A 119 -0.66 -4.97 12.06
N LYS A 120 -0.79 -4.66 13.36
CA LYS A 120 -1.10 -5.64 14.40
C LYS A 120 -2.58 -6.04 14.39
N ASN A 121 -3.46 -5.03 14.45
CA ASN A 121 -4.89 -5.19 14.71
C ASN A 121 -5.79 -4.94 13.48
N GLY A 122 -5.23 -4.37 12.41
CA GLY A 122 -5.98 -4.05 11.20
C GLY A 122 -6.47 -5.30 10.48
N LYS A 123 -7.64 -5.17 9.84
CA LYS A 123 -8.21 -6.24 9.02
C LYS A 123 -7.32 -6.49 7.80
N ARG A 124 -6.96 -7.76 7.61
CA ARG A 124 -6.11 -8.22 6.51
C ARG A 124 -6.92 -8.52 5.25
N TYR A 125 -6.42 -8.07 4.11
CA TYR A 125 -7.01 -8.26 2.80
C TYR A 125 -5.98 -8.85 1.85
N LYS A 126 -6.33 -9.97 1.21
CA LYS A 126 -5.46 -10.61 0.23
C LYS A 126 -5.46 -9.84 -1.06
N VAL A 127 -4.27 -9.43 -1.49
CA VAL A 127 -4.08 -8.73 -2.75
C VAL A 127 -4.11 -9.75 -3.88
N PRO A 128 -5.00 -9.58 -4.88
CA PRO A 128 -5.05 -10.50 -6.01
C PRO A 128 -3.70 -10.50 -6.73
N ARG A 129 -3.23 -11.69 -7.09
CA ARG A 129 -1.97 -11.83 -7.84
C ARG A 129 -2.15 -11.26 -9.25
N THR A 130 -1.77 -10.00 -9.44
CA THR A 130 -1.58 -9.40 -10.76
C THR A 130 -0.30 -9.96 -11.37
N GLY A 131 -0.38 -11.17 -11.93
CA GLY A 131 0.78 -11.83 -12.50
C GLY A 131 0.62 -13.33 -12.61
N ASN A 132 -0.40 -13.77 -13.37
CA ASN A 132 -0.33 -14.97 -14.17
C ASN A 132 -1.46 -14.86 -15.20
N LYS A 133 -1.15 -14.37 -16.41
CA LYS A 133 -1.74 -15.06 -17.56
C LYS A 133 -1.34 -16.52 -17.37
N PRO A 134 -2.25 -17.50 -17.38
CA PRO A 134 -1.81 -18.88 -17.49
C PRO A 134 -0.86 -18.91 -18.70
N LYS A 135 0.40 -19.33 -18.49
CA LYS A 135 1.27 -19.65 -19.62
C LYS A 135 0.51 -20.72 -20.37
N ASN A 136 -0.09 -20.34 -21.49
CA ASN A 136 -0.76 -21.26 -22.39
C ASN A 136 0.31 -22.31 -22.71
N LYS A 137 0.21 -23.50 -22.11
CA LYS A 137 1.14 -24.60 -22.40
C LYS A 137 0.88 -24.88 -23.87
N LYS A 138 1.80 -24.47 -24.76
CA LYS A 138 1.76 -24.91 -26.15
C LYS A 138 1.67 -26.44 -26.09
N PRO A 139 0.69 -27.08 -26.77
CA PRO A 139 0.69 -28.53 -26.89
C PRO A 139 2.03 -28.92 -27.50
N ARG A 140 2.77 -29.80 -26.82
CA ARG A 140 3.91 -30.46 -27.42
C ARG A 140 3.34 -31.28 -28.59
N LYS A 141 3.70 -30.91 -29.82
CA LYS A 141 3.62 -31.82 -30.96
C LYS A 141 4.75 -32.84 -30.82
#